data_AF-A0A2V8UB76-F1
#
_entry.id   AF-A0A2V8UB76-F1
#
_cell.length_a   1.000
_cell.length_b   1.000
_cell.length_c   1.000
_cell.angle_alpha   90.00
_cell.angle_beta   90.00
_cell.angle_gamma   90.00
#
_symmetry.space_group_name_H-M   'P 1'
#
loop_
_entity.id
_entity.type
_entity.pdbx_description
1 polymer ?
#
loop_
_entity_poly.entity_id
_entity_poly.type
_entity_poly.pdbx_seq_one_letter_code
_entity_poly.pdbx_strand_id
1 'polypeptide(L)'
;MTIKFFSHSADDKNVQNSKTATTWLPKPVLDRIRRYAKEGRQPLVRYGQPDCLLLAVAMGQNPVVILRSSREQFTELRSAALIEWVRVARRATPRPGQPPFTRYNT
;
A
#
# COMPACT_ATOMS: atom_id res chain seq x y z
N MET A 1 7.74 25.96 -46.19
CA MET A 1 8.20 25.26 -44.97
C MET A 1 6.97 24.93 -44.14
N THR A 2 6.60 23.65 -44.03
CA THR A 2 5.38 23.21 -43.34
C THR A 2 5.76 22.08 -42.40
N ILE A 3 5.63 22.31 -41.09
CA ILE A 3 5.95 21.31 -40.07
C ILE A 3 4.68 20.50 -39.80
N LYS A 4 4.71 19.20 -40.12
CA LYS A 4 3.67 18.23 -39.78
C LYS A 4 3.88 17.76 -38.35
N PHE A 5 2.91 18.00 -37.46
CA PHE A 5 2.87 17.39 -36.14
C PHE A 5 2.37 15.96 -36.27
N PHE A 6 3.24 14.98 -36.03
CA PHE A 6 2.84 13.60 -35.76
C PHE A 6 2.58 13.46 -34.27
N SER A 7 1.31 13.40 -33.87
CA SER A 7 0.93 12.94 -32.53
C SER A 7 1.05 11.41 -32.49
N HIS A 8 2.19 10.92 -32.01
CA HIS A 8 2.33 9.51 -31.63
C HIS A 8 1.46 9.26 -30.39
N SER A 9 0.38 8.50 -30.57
CA SER A 9 -0.41 7.92 -29.49
C SER A 9 0.46 6.92 -28.74
N ALA A 10 0.95 7.31 -27.57
CA ALA A 10 1.67 6.41 -26.67
C ALA A 10 0.66 5.49 -25.97
N ASP A 11 0.45 4.32 -26.57
CA ASP A 11 -0.10 3.16 -25.90
C ASP A 11 1.05 2.50 -25.11
N ASP A 12 1.12 2.72 -23.79
CA ASP A 12 2.08 2.03 -22.93
C ASP A 12 1.40 1.47 -21.66
N LYS A 13 0.81 0.29 -21.85
CA LYS A 13 0.90 -0.88 -20.94
C LYS A 13 0.89 -0.61 -19.42
N ASN A 14 -0.24 -0.12 -18.91
CA ASN A 14 -0.54 -0.10 -17.47
C ASN A 14 -1.03 -1.47 -16.93
N VAL A 15 -0.31 -2.57 -17.18
CA VAL A 15 -0.66 -3.90 -16.63
C VAL A 15 0.56 -4.75 -16.28
N GLN A 16 1.69 -4.19 -15.82
CA GLN A 16 2.77 -5.07 -15.33
C GLN A 16 3.80 -4.49 -14.34
N ASN A 17 3.56 -3.34 -13.69
CA ASN A 17 4.55 -2.77 -12.75
C ASN A 17 4.18 -2.89 -11.25
N SER A 18 3.48 -3.95 -10.85
CA SER A 18 3.13 -4.18 -9.43
C SER A 18 3.91 -5.31 -8.75
N LYS A 19 4.86 -5.95 -9.44
CA LYS A 19 5.73 -6.98 -8.85
C LYS A 19 7.06 -6.46 -8.29
N THR A 20 7.47 -5.25 -8.63
CA THR A 20 8.81 -4.71 -8.32
C THR A 20 8.88 -3.85 -7.05
N ALA A 21 7.76 -3.36 -6.52
CA ALA A 21 7.77 -2.54 -5.29
C ALA A 21 7.86 -3.37 -3.99
N THR A 22 7.76 -4.70 -4.08
CA THR A 22 7.63 -5.57 -2.89
C THR A 22 8.98 -6.02 -2.32
N THR A 23 10.08 -5.84 -3.04
CA THR A 23 11.41 -6.40 -2.70
C THR A 23 12.21 -5.57 -1.69
N TRP A 24 11.75 -4.38 -1.30
CA TRP A 24 12.55 -3.45 -0.47
C TRP A 24 12.19 -3.45 1.01
N LEU A 25 11.03 -4.00 1.39
CA LEU A 25 10.59 -4.00 2.78
C LEU A 25 11.03 -5.28 3.50
N PRO A 26 11.56 -5.18 4.73
CA PRO A 26 11.81 -6.36 5.56
C PRO A 26 10.51 -7.17 5.72
N LYS A 27 10.61 -8.50 5.60
CA LYS A 27 9.49 -9.43 5.82
C LYS A 27 8.65 -9.13 7.07
N PRO A 28 9.21 -8.83 8.26
CA PRO A 28 8.40 -8.50 9.44
C PRO A 28 7.56 -7.22 9.26
N VAL A 29 8.03 -6.26 8.47
CA VAL A 29 7.28 -5.03 8.14
C VAL A 29 6.11 -5.37 7.21
N LEU A 30 6.35 -6.17 6.18
CA LEU A 30 5.30 -6.64 5.26
C LEU A 30 4.19 -7.41 5.99
N ASP A 31 4.56 -8.32 6.90
CA ASP A 31 3.58 -9.11 7.66
C ASP A 31 2.70 -8.22 8.56
N ARG A 32 3.30 -7.22 9.22
CA ARG A 32 2.54 -6.22 10.01
C ARG A 32 1.60 -5.40 9.13
N ILE A 33 2.07 -4.93 7.97
CA ILE A 33 1.23 -4.18 7.01
C ILE A 33 0.03 -5.03 6.61
N ARG A 34 0.27 -6.27 6.17
CA ARG A 34 -0.79 -7.18 5.71
C ARG A 34 -1.82 -7.46 6.79
N ARG A 35 -1.37 -7.67 8.03
CA ARG A 35 -2.26 -7.88 9.17
C ARG A 35 -3.12 -6.64 9.44
N TYR A 36 -2.49 -5.49 9.66
CA TYR A 36 -3.20 -4.28 10.07
C TYR A 36 -4.08 -3.67 8.97
N ALA A 37 -3.69 -3.84 7.70
CA ALA A 37 -4.54 -3.47 6.57
C ALA A 37 -5.80 -4.34 6.47
N LYS A 38 -5.72 -5.65 6.79
CA LYS A 38 -6.90 -6.53 6.87
C LYS A 38 -7.80 -6.22 8.08
N GLU A 39 -7.20 -5.80 9.19
CA GLU A 39 -7.93 -5.33 10.38
C GLU A 39 -8.66 -3.98 10.15
N GLY A 40 -8.51 -3.35 8.98
CA GLY A 40 -9.16 -2.07 8.67
C GLY A 40 -8.51 -0.86 9.34
N ARG A 41 -7.28 -1.01 9.85
CA ARG A 41 -6.53 0.12 10.41
C ARG A 41 -6.14 1.11 9.30
N GLN A 42 -5.83 2.34 9.71
CA GLN A 42 -5.35 3.40 8.82
C GLN A 42 -3.85 3.64 8.99
N PRO A 43 -3.10 3.82 7.89
CA PRO A 43 -1.69 4.16 7.97
C PRO A 43 -1.53 5.65 8.30
N LEU A 44 -0.72 5.97 9.30
CA LEU A 44 -0.39 7.34 9.69
C LEU A 44 1.12 7.54 9.65
N VAL A 45 1.55 8.64 9.05
CA VAL A 45 2.97 9.00 8.93
C VAL A 45 3.31 10.05 9.98
N ARG A 46 4.40 9.85 10.72
CA ARG A 46 4.98 10.86 11.60
C ARG A 46 6.44 11.11 11.22
N TYR A 47 6.74 12.35 10.86
CA TYR A 47 8.11 12.82 10.70
C TYR A 47 8.59 13.40 12.02
N GLY A 48 9.70 12.88 12.55
CA GLY A 48 10.33 13.38 13.76
C GLY A 48 11.84 13.47 13.60
N GLN A 49 12.50 14.13 14.54
CA GLN A 49 13.94 14.01 14.75
C GLN A 49 14.18 13.22 16.04
N PRO A 50 14.98 12.14 16.04
CA PRO A 50 15.86 11.71 14.94
C PRO A 50 15.18 10.86 13.85
N ASP A 51 13.99 10.30 14.10
CA ASP A 51 13.42 9.25 13.24
C ASP A 51 12.04 9.56 12.67
N CYS A 52 11.76 8.94 11.53
CA CYS A 52 10.46 8.93 10.88
C CYS A 52 9.75 7.59 11.11
N LEU A 53 8.43 7.64 11.33
CA LEU A 53 7.60 6.51 11.69
C LEU A 53 6.41 6.34 10.74
N LEU A 54 6.12 5.09 10.40
CA LEU A 54 4.83 4.67 9.85
C LEU A 54 4.06 3.90 10.92
N LEU A 55 2.84 4.34 11.20
CA LEU A 55 1.97 3.82 12.25
C LEU A 55 0.71 3.20 11.65
N ALA A 56 0.16 2.18 12.32
CA ALA A 56 -1.20 1.69 12.11
C ALA A 56 -2.10 2.19 13.22
N VAL A 57 -3.19 2.87 12.85
CA VAL A 57 -4.14 3.46 13.81
C VAL A 57 -5.53 2.89 13.58
N ALA A 58 -6.23 2.56 14.67
CA ALA A 58 -7.64 2.25 14.67
C ALA A 58 -8.33 3.15 15.70
N MET A 59 -9.59 3.51 15.44
CA MET A 59 -10.36 4.37 16.33
C MET A 59 -10.44 3.75 17.74
N GLY A 60 -10.11 4.53 18.77
CA GLY A 60 -10.12 4.07 20.16
C GLY A 60 -9.00 3.09 20.53
N GLN A 61 -8.02 2.85 19.66
CA GLN A 61 -6.87 1.96 19.94
C GLN A 61 -5.54 2.70 19.89
N ASN A 62 -4.56 2.18 20.64
CA ASN A 62 -3.20 2.69 20.61
C ASN A 62 -2.55 2.50 19.23
N PRO A 63 -1.90 3.54 18.67
CA PRO A 63 -1.14 3.42 17.44
C PRO A 63 -0.02 2.39 17.55
N VAL A 64 0.17 1.59 16.49
CA VAL A 64 1.26 0.58 16.43
C VAL A 64 2.31 1.00 15.42
N VAL A 65 3.59 0.98 15.82
CA VAL A 65 4.71 1.26 14.91
C VAL A 65 4.95 0.09 13.97
N ILE A 66 4.91 0.37 12.68
CA ILE A 66 5.13 -0.62 11.62
C ILE A 66 6.53 -0.50 11.05
N LEU A 67 6.98 0.73 10.82
CA LEU A 67 8.28 1.05 10.27
C LEU A 67 8.86 2.24 11.04
N ARG A 68 10.15 2.15 11.39
CA ARG A 68 10.98 3.23 11.91
C ARG A 68 12.23 3.30 11.05
N SER A 69 12.60 4.50 10.62
CA SER A 69 13.77 4.72 9.76
C SER A 69 14.30 6.14 9.91
N SER A 70 15.56 6.35 9.51
CA SER A 70 16.10 7.68 9.26
C SER A 70 15.30 8.39 8.16
N ARG A 71 15.35 9.72 8.16
CA ARG A 71 14.63 10.56 7.19
C ARG A 71 15.00 10.25 5.73
N GLU A 72 16.28 9.94 5.48
CA GLU A 72 16.81 9.66 4.14
C GLU A 72 16.16 8.43 3.52
N GLN A 73 16.11 7.32 4.28
CA GLN A 73 15.57 6.04 3.80
C GLN A 73 14.04 5.97 3.90
N PHE A 74 13.43 6.83 4.72
CA PHE A 74 12.01 6.73 5.03
C PHE A 74 11.09 6.97 3.83
N THR A 75 11.46 7.83 2.89
CA THR A 75 10.60 8.17 1.74
C THR A 75 10.33 6.95 0.85
N GLU A 76 11.37 6.17 0.56
CA GLU A 76 11.29 4.97 -0.27
C GLU A 76 10.52 3.86 0.45
N LEU A 77 10.91 3.58 1.70
CA LEU A 77 10.27 2.55 2.52
C LEU A 77 8.78 2.87 2.79
N ARG A 78 8.44 4.14 3.05
CA ARG A 78 7.05 4.60 3.21
C ARG A 78 6.24 4.33 1.94
N SER A 79 6.80 4.65 0.78
CA SER A 79 6.10 4.50 -0.49
C SER A 79 5.82 3.03 -0.80
N ALA A 80 6.81 2.15 -0.62
CA ALA A 80 6.62 0.70 -0.72
C ALA A 80 5.55 0.18 0.27
N ALA A 81 5.57 0.69 1.51
CA ALA A 81 4.65 0.25 2.56
C ALA A 81 3.19 0.65 2.26
N LEU A 82 2.97 1.86 1.76
CA LEU A 82 1.64 2.34 1.39
C LEU A 82 1.07 1.60 0.17
N ILE A 83 1.91 1.24 -0.80
CA ILE A 83 1.49 0.42 -1.96
C ILE A 83 1.01 -0.96 -1.48
N GLU A 84 1.76 -1.62 -0.59
CA GLU A 84 1.34 -2.89 0.02
C GLU A 84 0.03 -2.72 0.80
N TRP A 85 -0.08 -1.65 1.59
CA TRP A 85 -1.26 -1.36 2.40
C TRP A 85 -2.53 -1.29 1.55
N VAL A 86 -2.53 -0.44 0.52
CA VAL A 86 -3.68 -0.23 -0.36
C VAL A 86 -4.04 -1.52 -1.08
N ARG A 87 -3.04 -2.27 -1.55
CA ARG A 87 -3.26 -3.56 -2.21
C ARG A 87 -3.91 -4.59 -1.31
N VAL A 88 -3.55 -4.63 -0.02
CA VAL A 88 -4.17 -5.53 0.96
C VAL A 88 -5.57 -5.05 1.36
N ALA A 89 -5.72 -3.77 1.68
CA ALA A 89 -6.99 -3.18 2.08
C ALA A 89 -8.08 -3.38 1.01
N ARG A 90 -7.74 -3.17 -0.28
CA ARG A 90 -8.66 -3.42 -1.41
C ARG A 90 -9.08 -4.88 -1.55
N ARG A 91 -8.26 -5.83 -1.11
CA ARG A 91 -8.61 -7.26 -1.12
C ARG A 91 -9.45 -7.66 0.10
N ALA A 92 -9.37 -6.88 1.17
CA ALA A 92 -10.15 -7.10 2.39
C ALA A 92 -11.56 -6.50 2.28
N THR A 93 -11.75 -5.43 1.50
CA THR A 93 -13.08 -4.90 1.20
C THR A 93 -13.83 -5.86 0.26
N PRO A 94 -14.97 -6.44 0.68
CA PRO A 94 -15.83 -7.20 -0.24
C PRO A 94 -16.25 -6.27 -1.37
N ARG A 95 -16.21 -6.75 -2.62
CA ARG A 95 -16.77 -5.97 -3.74
C ARG A 95 -18.25 -5.68 -3.42
N PRO A 96 -18.72 -4.43 -3.53
CA PRO A 96 -20.14 -4.16 -3.40
C PRO A 96 -20.88 -5.01 -4.46
N GLY A 97 -21.74 -5.91 -4.00
CA GLY A 97 -22.51 -6.82 -4.86
C GLY A 97 -22.05 -8.29 -4.90
N GLN A 98 -21.00 -8.69 -4.17
CA GLN A 98 -20.69 -10.11 -4.01
C GLN A 98 -21.40 -10.64 -2.76
N PRO A 99 -22.42 -11.52 -2.88
CA PRO A 99 -23.04 -12.12 -1.72
C PRO A 99 -21.97 -12.90 -0.93
N PRO A 100 -22.08 -12.97 0.42
CA PRO A 100 -21.25 -13.89 1.17
C PRO A 100 -21.41 -15.27 0.54
N PHE A 101 -20.30 -15.99 0.35
CA PHE A 101 -20.34 -17.39 -0.08
C PHE A 101 -21.12 -18.18 0.99
N THR A 102 -22.44 -18.24 0.85
CA THR A 102 -23.27 -19.19 1.56
C THR A 102 -22.91 -20.53 0.95
N ARG A 103 -21.96 -21.24 1.57
CA ARG A 103 -21.85 -22.68 1.36
C ARG A 103 -23.16 -23.27 1.86
N TYR A 104 -24.12 -23.45 0.96
CA TYR A 104 -25.18 -24.41 1.15
C TYR A 104 -24.51 -25.77 1.06
N ASN A 105 -24.22 -26.37 2.22
CA ASN A 105 -23.93 -27.79 2.29
C ASN A 105 -25.28 -28.51 2.11
N THR A 106 -25.41 -29.24 1.00
CA THR A 106 -26.34 -30.38 0.87
C THR A 106 -25.67 -31.65 1.34
#